data_AF-A0A9D2QZH5-F1
#
_entry.id   AF-A0A9D2QZH5-F1
#
_cell.length_a   1.000
_cell.length_b   1.000
_cell.length_c   1.000
_cell.angle_alpha   90.00
_cell.angle_beta   90.00
_cell.angle_gamma   90.00
#
_symmetry.space_group_name_H-M   'P 1'
#
loop_
_entity.id
_entity.type
_entity.pdbx_description
1 polymer ?
#
loop_
_entity_poly.entity_id
_entity_poly.type
_entity_poly.pdbx_seq_one_letter_code
_entity_poly.pdbx_strand_id
1 'polypeptide(L)'
;MNVEGKKILVIGAGKSGLAAAQLLLSRKAVPVLFDENEKTDPEAVRGKLPAGADVEVLVGKFPAGRLGEFELAVFSPGVPVDTPFADGIRAQGIPVWGEVELGYAFLKGRLIAVTGT
;
A
#
# COMPACT_ATOMS: atom_id res chain seq x y z
N MET A 1 15.72 4.43 -2.72
CA MET A 1 15.08 3.16 -2.30
C MET A 1 15.01 2.21 -3.49
N ASN A 2 15.23 0.91 -3.29
CA ASN A 2 15.03 -0.11 -4.33
C ASN A 2 13.86 -1.03 -3.94
N VAL A 3 12.83 -1.08 -4.79
CA VAL A 3 11.60 -1.88 -4.61
C VAL A 3 11.34 -2.82 -5.79
N GLU A 4 12.24 -2.88 -6.77
CA GLU A 4 12.07 -3.74 -7.94
C GLU A 4 11.94 -5.21 -7.51
N GLY A 5 10.88 -5.88 -7.99
CA GLY A 5 10.55 -7.26 -7.66
C GLY A 5 10.01 -7.49 -6.24
N LYS A 6 9.98 -6.46 -5.38
CA LYS A 6 9.55 -6.60 -3.98
C LYS A 6 8.04 -6.62 -3.86
N LYS A 7 7.50 -7.52 -3.02
CA LYS A 7 6.09 -7.53 -2.66
C LYS A 7 5.80 -6.47 -1.60
N ILE A 8 4.90 -5.55 -1.91
CA ILE A 8 4.56 -4.42 -1.04
C ILE A 8 3.06 -4.44 -0.75
N LEU A 9 2.71 -4.48 0.53
CA LEU A 9 1.32 -4.42 0.96
C LEU A 9 0.86 -2.96 0.97
N VAL A 10 -0.24 -2.65 0.28
CA VAL A 10 -0.87 -1.33 0.30
C VAL A 10 -2.23 -1.45 0.95
N ILE A 11 -2.41 -0.81 2.11
CA ILE A 11 -3.62 -0.88 2.92
C ILE A 11 -4.52 0.31 2.59
N GLY A 12 -5.72 0.01 2.11
CA GLY A 12 -6.73 0.92 1.58
C GLY A 12 -6.74 0.95 0.04
N ALA A 13 -7.89 0.70 -0.58
CA ALA A 13 -8.08 0.74 -2.04
C ALA A 13 -8.73 2.04 -2.55
N GLY A 14 -8.67 3.11 -1.74
CA GLY A 14 -9.11 4.45 -2.10
C GLY A 14 -8.17 5.17 -3.08
N LYS A 15 -8.35 6.49 -3.25
CA LYS A 15 -7.55 7.29 -4.20
C LYS A 15 -6.05 7.22 -3.92
N SER A 16 -5.64 7.42 -2.67
CA SER A 16 -4.22 7.43 -2.27
C SER A 16 -3.59 6.04 -2.34
N GLY A 17 -4.31 4.98 -1.95
CA GLY A 17 -3.82 3.60 -2.10
C GLY A 17 -3.62 3.18 -3.55
N LEU A 18 -4.56 3.54 -4.44
CA LEU A 18 -4.39 3.36 -5.89
C LEU A 18 -3.17 4.12 -6.43
N ALA A 19 -2.97 5.37 -6.00
CA ALA A 19 -1.80 6.15 -6.41
C ALA A 19 -0.48 5.54 -5.89
N ALA A 20 -0.46 5.02 -4.67
CA ALA A 20 0.68 4.31 -4.10
C ALA A 20 1.00 3.04 -4.90
N ALA A 21 -0.02 2.23 -5.24
CA ALA A 21 0.13 1.04 -6.08
C ALA A 21 0.66 1.40 -7.49
N GLN A 22 0.15 2.47 -8.11
CA GLN A 22 0.66 2.96 -9.40
C GLN A 22 2.12 3.40 -9.33
N LEU A 23 2.52 4.12 -8.28
CA LEU A 23 3.92 4.49 -8.07
C LEU A 23 4.80 3.25 -7.94
N LEU A 24 4.38 2.26 -7.16
CA LEU A 24 5.10 1.00 -6.95
C LEU A 24 5.25 0.21 -8.26
N LEU A 25 4.18 0.10 -9.06
CA LEU A 25 4.23 -0.49 -10.42
C LEU A 25 5.23 0.23 -11.32
N SER A 26 5.25 1.58 -11.31
CA SER A 26 6.21 2.37 -12.11
C SER A 26 7.68 2.15 -11.71
N ARG A 27 7.90 1.58 -10.52
CA ARG A 27 9.21 1.19 -9.98
C ARG A 27 9.43 -0.32 -10.05
N LYS A 28 8.58 -1.04 -10.79
CA LYS A 28 8.61 -2.50 -10.98
C LYS A 28 8.51 -3.31 -9.68
N ALA A 29 7.90 -2.74 -8.65
CA ALA A 29 7.50 -3.50 -7.47
C ALA A 29 6.25 -4.34 -7.77
N VAL A 30 5.91 -5.23 -6.84
CA VAL A 30 4.73 -6.10 -6.88
C VAL A 30 3.76 -5.65 -5.78
N PRO A 31 2.93 -4.62 -6.00
CA PRO A 31 1.98 -4.19 -5.00
C PRO A 31 0.83 -5.20 -4.85
N VAL A 32 0.37 -5.39 -3.61
CA VAL A 32 -0.90 -6.06 -3.29
C VAL A 32 -1.75 -5.07 -2.52
N LEU A 33 -2.95 -4.81 -3.02
CA LEU A 33 -3.92 -3.95 -2.35
C LEU A 33 -4.73 -4.76 -1.35
N PHE A 34 -4.94 -4.22 -0.17
CA PHE A 34 -5.85 -4.78 0.83
C PHE A 34 -6.84 -3.72 1.30
N ASP A 35 -8.12 -4.05 1.25
CA ASP A 35 -9.20 -3.21 1.77
C ASP A 35 -10.10 -4.01 2.71
N GLU A 36 -10.27 -3.55 3.94
CA GLU A 36 -11.08 -4.25 4.94
C GLU A 36 -12.58 -4.18 4.65
N ASN A 37 -13.02 -3.25 3.80
CA ASN A 37 -14.42 -3.10 3.43
C ASN A 37 -14.83 -4.22 2.46
N GLU A 38 -15.61 -5.19 2.96
CA GLU A 38 -16.13 -6.32 2.17
C GLU A 38 -16.97 -5.91 0.95
N LYS A 39 -17.45 -4.66 0.90
CA LYS A 39 -18.21 -4.12 -0.23
C LYS A 39 -17.32 -3.59 -1.36
N THR A 40 -16.01 -3.54 -1.15
CA THR A 40 -15.05 -3.14 -2.18
C THR A 40 -15.04 -4.18 -3.30
N ASP A 41 -15.31 -3.75 -4.53
CA ASP A 41 -15.25 -4.60 -5.71
C ASP A 41 -13.81 -4.70 -6.21
N PRO A 42 -13.16 -5.88 -6.13
CA PRO A 42 -11.79 -6.08 -6.60
C PRO A 42 -11.60 -5.74 -8.08
N GLU A 43 -12.56 -6.04 -8.94
CA GLU A 43 -12.47 -5.80 -10.38
C GLU A 43 -12.56 -4.31 -10.68
N ALA A 44 -13.44 -3.59 -9.99
CA ALA A 44 -13.53 -2.13 -10.10
C ALA A 44 -12.25 -1.43 -9.61
N VAL A 45 -11.56 -1.97 -8.60
CA VAL A 45 -10.27 -1.47 -8.14
C VAL A 45 -9.19 -1.73 -9.19
N ARG A 46 -9.10 -2.96 -9.72
CA ARG A 46 -8.15 -3.32 -10.78
C ARG A 46 -8.37 -2.50 -12.05
N GLY A 47 -9.62 -2.23 -12.43
CA GLY A 47 -9.97 -1.40 -13.58
C GLY A 47 -9.48 0.05 -13.49
N LYS A 48 -9.07 0.53 -12.30
CA LYS A 48 -8.48 1.86 -12.09
C LYS A 48 -6.95 1.85 -12.13
N LEU A 49 -6.32 0.68 -12.22
CA LEU A 49 -4.88 0.52 -12.37
C LEU A 49 -4.51 0.50 -13.87
N PRO A 50 -3.23 0.70 -14.22
CA PRO A 50 -2.79 0.65 -15.60
C PRO A 50 -3.19 -0.67 -16.28
N ALA A 51 -3.61 -0.61 -17.54
CA ALA A 51 -4.02 -1.80 -18.29
C ALA A 51 -2.90 -2.84 -18.34
N GLY A 52 -3.24 -4.10 -18.05
CA GLY A 52 -2.27 -5.20 -17.98
C GLY A 52 -1.45 -5.26 -16.69
N ALA A 53 -1.70 -4.38 -15.72
CA ALA A 53 -1.11 -4.52 -14.39
C ALA A 53 -1.76 -5.71 -13.66
N ASP A 54 -0.94 -6.71 -13.35
CA ASP A 54 -1.34 -7.84 -12.53
C ASP A 54 -1.18 -7.45 -11.05
N VAL A 55 -2.26 -6.91 -10.47
CA VAL A 55 -2.31 -6.51 -9.06
C VAL A 55 -3.37 -7.31 -8.34
N GLU A 56 -2.91 -8.00 -7.31
CA GLU A 56 -3.79 -8.69 -6.38
C GLU A 56 -4.53 -7.67 -5.49
N VAL A 57 -5.85 -7.85 -5.36
CA VAL A 57 -6.71 -7.04 -4.51
C VAL A 57 -7.40 -7.98 -3.52
N LEU A 58 -7.03 -7.85 -2.25
CA LEU A 58 -7.58 -8.57 -1.11
C LEU A 58 -8.67 -7.72 -0.47
N VAL A 59 -9.82 -8.33 -0.19
CA VAL A 59 -10.99 -7.64 0.35
C VAL A 59 -11.52 -8.36 1.59
N GLY A 60 -11.94 -7.59 2.58
CA GLY A 60 -12.51 -8.10 3.83
C GLY A 60 -11.42 -8.50 4.81
N LYS A 61 -11.32 -9.80 5.13
CA LYS A 61 -10.34 -10.28 6.10
C LYS A 61 -9.00 -10.57 5.43
N PHE A 62 -7.94 -10.00 6.00
CA PHE A 62 -6.59 -10.31 5.54
C PHE A 62 -6.28 -11.80 5.78
N PRO A 63 -5.79 -12.56 4.78
CA PRO A 63 -5.53 -13.98 4.95
C PRO A 63 -4.38 -14.23 5.94
N ALA A 64 -4.63 -15.12 6.90
CA ALA A 64 -3.63 -15.48 7.92
C ALA A 64 -2.36 -16.08 7.28
N GLY A 65 -1.20 -15.75 7.83
CA GLY A 65 0.09 -16.29 7.40
C GLY A 65 0.71 -15.60 6.16
N ARG A 66 -0.02 -14.71 5.48
CA ARG A 66 0.51 -14.02 4.29
C ARG A 66 1.39 -12.82 4.59
N LEU A 67 1.41 -12.33 5.83
CA LEU A 67 2.21 -11.15 6.20
C LEU A 67 3.70 -11.33 5.85
N GLY A 68 4.25 -12.53 6.03
CA GLY A 68 5.65 -12.83 5.72
C GLY A 68 6.02 -12.76 4.23
N GLU A 69 5.05 -12.59 3.33
CA GLU A 69 5.33 -12.38 1.90
C GLU A 69 5.78 -10.95 1.59
N PHE A 70 5.56 -9.99 2.50
CA PHE A 70 5.71 -8.56 2.23
C PHE A 70 6.98 -7.98 2.83
N GLU A 71 7.65 -7.10 2.08
CA GLU A 71 8.86 -6.41 2.53
C GLU A 71 8.60 -4.99 3.05
N LEU A 72 7.40 -4.47 2.82
CA LEU A 72 6.94 -3.15 3.28
C LEU A 72 5.41 -3.13 3.29
N ALA A 73 4.85 -2.42 4.27
CA ALA A 73 3.44 -2.06 4.31
C ALA A 73 3.27 -0.54 4.17
N VAL A 74 2.37 -0.11 3.29
CA VAL A 74 2.03 1.30 3.04
C VAL A 74 0.57 1.53 3.42
N PHE A 75 0.32 2.38 4.40
CA PHE A 75 -1.01 2.75 4.87
C PHE A 75 -1.48 4.02 4.15
N SER A 76 -2.65 3.94 3.51
CA SER A 76 -3.33 5.09 2.93
C SER A 76 -3.82 6.07 4.02
N PRO A 77 -3.99 7.37 3.72
CA PRO A 77 -4.59 8.33 4.65
C PRO A 77 -5.94 7.87 5.14
N GLY A 78 -6.18 8.03 6.44
CA GLY A 78 -7.41 7.63 7.10
C GLY A 78 -7.45 6.18 7.56
N VAL A 79 -6.47 5.34 7.19
CA VAL A 79 -6.31 4.01 7.78
C VAL A 79 -5.53 4.15 9.10
N PRO A 80 -6.09 3.77 10.25
CA PRO A 80 -5.38 3.88 11.52
C PRO A 80 -4.17 2.94 11.56
N VAL A 81 -3.01 3.49 11.92
CA VAL A 81 -1.73 2.76 12.02
C VAL A 81 -1.50 2.17 13.41
N ASP A 82 -2.38 2.45 14.35
CA ASP A 82 -2.45 2.01 15.75
C ASP A 82 -3.47 0.87 15.92
N THR A 83 -3.53 -0.04 14.94
CA THR A 83 -4.41 -1.21 14.95
C THR A 83 -3.65 -2.49 15.27
N PRO A 84 -4.32 -3.53 15.81
CA PRO A 84 -3.71 -4.85 16.00
C PRO A 84 -3.14 -5.44 14.70
N PHE A 85 -3.73 -5.08 13.55
CA PHE A 85 -3.22 -5.48 12.24
C PHE A 85 -1.85 -4.83 11.95
N ALA A 86 -1.73 -3.52 12.17
CA ALA A 86 -0.46 -2.80 12.02
C ALA A 86 0.61 -3.31 13.00
N ASP A 87 0.22 -3.66 14.23
CA ASP A 87 1.15 -4.25 15.21
C ASP A 87 1.61 -5.65 14.79
N GLY A 88 0.72 -6.46 14.20
CA GLY A 88 1.07 -7.75 13.61
C GLY A 88 2.10 -7.62 12.48
N ILE A 89 1.98 -6.58 11.64
CA ILE A 89 2.96 -6.25 10.60
C ILE A 89 4.31 -5.90 11.23
N ARG A 90 4.33 -5.02 12.23
CA ARG A 90 5.56 -4.61 12.93
C ARG A 90 6.25 -5.78 13.64
N ALA A 91 5.48 -6.67 14.24
CA ALA A 91 6.00 -7.86 14.93
C ALA A 91 6.71 -8.83 13.97
N GLN A 92 6.40 -8.80 12.67
CA GLN A 92 7.10 -9.55 11.62
C GLN A 92 8.36 -8.82 11.11
N GLY A 93 8.72 -7.66 11.67
CA GLY A 93 9.85 -6.85 11.22
C GLY A 93 9.60 -6.10 9.91
N ILE A 94 8.35 -6.06 9.44
CA ILE A 94 7.97 -5.39 8.20
C ILE A 94 7.82 -3.89 8.49
N PRO A 95 8.53 -3.00 7.77
CA PRO A 95 8.37 -1.56 7.94
C PRO A 95 6.93 -1.13 7.61
N VAL A 96 6.41 -0.18 8.38
CA VAL A 96 5.08 0.43 8.20
C VAL A 96 5.25 1.89 7.83
N TRP A 97 4.85 2.27 6.62
CA TRP A 97 4.94 3.62 6.08
C TRP A 97 3.55 4.20 5.78
N GLY A 98 3.45 5.52 5.78
CA GLY A 98 2.34 6.22 5.13
C GLY A 98 2.59 6.41 3.64
N GLU A 99 1.56 6.81 2.88
CA GLU A 99 1.74 7.10 1.45
C GLU A 99 2.64 8.32 1.21
N VAL A 100 2.62 9.30 2.13
CA VAL A 100 3.51 10.48 2.07
C VAL A 100 4.97 10.06 2.18
N GLU A 101 5.29 9.13 3.08
CA GLU A 101 6.65 8.59 3.25
C GLU A 101 7.09 7.83 2.00
N LEU A 102 6.19 7.03 1.41
CA LEU A 102 6.44 6.36 0.13
C LEU A 102 6.73 7.39 -0.98
N GLY A 103 5.92 8.44 -1.09
CA GLY A 103 6.13 9.52 -2.06
C GLY A 103 7.46 10.24 -1.85
N TYR A 104 7.80 10.55 -0.60
CA TYR A 104 9.07 11.17 -0.23
C TYR A 104 10.27 10.30 -0.60
N ALA A 105 10.20 8.98 -0.37
CA ALA A 105 11.28 8.05 -0.69
C ALA A 105 11.63 7.96 -2.19
N PHE A 106 10.71 8.36 -3.07
CA PHE A 106 10.92 8.44 -4.53
C PHE A 106 11.05 9.87 -5.07
N LEU A 107 10.97 10.88 -4.21
CA LEU A 107 11.10 12.28 -4.59
C LEU A 107 12.52 12.56 -5.11
N LYS A 108 12.60 13.24 -6.26
CA LYS A 108 13.89 13.74 -6.83
C LYS A 108 14.04 15.27 -6.70
N GLY A 109 13.04 15.94 -6.13
CA GLY A 109 12.95 17.40 -6.02
C GLY A 109 13.02 17.90 -4.58
N ARG A 110 12.63 19.16 -4.38
CA ARG A 110 12.52 19.78 -3.05
C ARG A 110 11.11 19.54 -2.47
N LEU A 111 11.04 19.24 -1.18
CA LEU A 111 9.79 19.10 -0.43
C LEU A 111 9.53 20.37 0.37
N ILE A 112 8.29 20.87 0.33
CA ILE A 112 7.75 21.83 1.29
C ILE A 112 6.55 21.15 1.93
N ALA A 113 6.59 20.97 3.24
CA ALA A 113 5.48 20.40 4.00
C ALA A 113 4.73 21.53 4.72
N VAL A 114 3.42 21.61 4.50
CA VAL A 114 2.52 22.56 5.18
C VAL A 114 1.44 21.75 5.87
N THR A 115 1.22 22.03 7.15
CA THR A 115 0.17 21.42 7.99
C THR A 115 -0.54 22.52 8.79
N GLY A 116 -1.76 22.28 9.24
CA GLY A 116 -2.61 23.23 9.95
C GLY A 116 -3.93 22.60 10.40
N THR A 117 -4.64 23.27 11.31
CA THR A 117 -5.99 22.89 11.76
C THR A 117 -7.00 23.89 11.22
#